data_AF-A0A6N8EAV0-F1
#
_entry.id   AF-A0A6N8EAV0-F1
#
_cell.length_a   1.000
_cell.length_b   1.000
_cell.length_c   1.000
_cell.angle_alpha   90.00
_cell.angle_beta   90.00
_cell.angle_gamma   90.00
#
_symmetry.space_group_name_H-M   'P 1'
#
loop_
_entity.id
_entity.type
_entity.pdbx_description
1 polymer ?
#
loop_
_entity_poly.entity_id
_entity_poly.type
_entity_poly.pdbx_seq_one_letter_code
_entity_poly.pdbx_strand_id
1 'polypeptide(L)'
;MEHSNLSLEEIQRQLQEADSKRNQLEKLLNDKREEGKGAIVEQIRNIILDNDYDPEEIMNLVLRRRRKLVSDRQYRRYVDPENPNNFYSRGVLPGWMKEKMVEQGYDPSSKEDRETFKASSLTLVEG
;
A
#
# COMPACT_ATOMS: atom_id res chain seq x y z
N MET A 1 -13.60 15.82 39.08
CA MET A 1 -12.38 15.64 39.89
C MET A 1 -11.64 16.97 39.88
N GLU A 2 -11.20 17.44 41.04
CA GLU A 2 -10.50 18.72 41.20
C GLU A 2 -9.11 18.62 40.56
N HIS A 3 -8.96 19.13 39.33
CA HIS A 3 -7.65 19.25 38.67
C HIS A 3 -6.86 20.48 39.14
N SER A 4 -7.45 21.30 40.03
CA SER A 4 -6.93 22.61 40.44
C SER A 4 -5.72 22.56 41.37
N ASN A 5 -5.35 21.38 41.89
CA ASN A 5 -4.27 21.20 42.88
C ASN A 5 -3.18 20.20 42.46
N LEU A 6 -3.18 19.71 41.21
CA LEU A 6 -2.14 18.77 40.75
C LEU A 6 -0.88 19.55 40.36
N SER A 7 0.27 19.12 40.88
CA SER A 7 1.56 19.66 40.43
C SER A 7 1.80 19.26 38.96
N LEU A 8 2.64 20.02 38.27
CA LEU A 8 3.01 19.73 36.88
C LEU A 8 3.60 18.31 36.72
N GLU A 9 4.38 17.86 37.71
CA GLU A 9 4.93 16.50 37.76
C GLU A 9 3.84 15.44 37.92
N GLU A 10 2.83 15.71 38.75
CA GLU A 10 1.71 14.79 38.99
C GLU A 10 0.84 14.63 37.73
N ILE A 11 0.62 15.72 36.99
CA ILE A 11 -0.09 15.70 35.69
C ILE A 11 0.72 14.92 34.64
N GLN A 12 2.03 15.14 34.57
CA GLN A 12 2.91 14.38 33.66
C GLN A 12 2.91 12.88 33.99
N ARG A 13 2.95 12.52 35.28
CA ARG A 13 2.88 11.12 35.71
C ARG A 13 1.55 10.48 35.30
N GLN A 14 0.43 11.18 35.51
CA GLN A 14 -0.89 10.69 35.11
C GLN A 14 -1.02 10.54 33.58
N LEU A 15 -0.44 11.46 32.80
CA LEU A 15 -0.38 11.34 31.34
C LEU A 15 0.41 10.11 30.90
N GLN A 16 1.60 9.90 31.46
CA GLN A 16 2.42 8.71 31.16
C GLN A 16 1.70 7.41 31.54
N GLU A 17 1.02 7.39 32.67
CA GLU A 17 0.24 6.23 33.12
C GLU A 17 -0.95 5.95 32.18
N ALA A 18 -1.65 7.00 31.75
CA ALA A 18 -2.75 6.90 30.79
C ALA A 18 -2.27 6.39 29.42
N ASP A 19 -1.13 6.89 28.93
CA ASP A 19 -0.55 6.42 27.67
C ASP A 19 -0.09 4.95 27.75
N SER A 20 0.50 4.54 28.87
CA SER A 20 0.88 3.15 29.09
C SER A 20 -0.35 2.23 29.07
N LYS A 21 -1.42 2.63 29.79
CA LYS A 21 -2.71 1.89 29.79
C LYS A 21 -3.33 1.84 28.40
N ARG A 22 -3.30 2.94 27.64
CA ARG A 22 -3.79 2.98 26.26
C ARG A 22 -3.07 1.98 25.37
N ASN A 23 -1.75 1.97 25.41
CA ASN A 23 -0.93 1.05 24.62
C ASN A 23 -1.20 -0.42 24.99
N GLN A 24 -1.40 -0.73 26.27
CA GLN A 24 -1.77 -2.08 26.74
C GLN A 24 -3.14 -2.50 26.20
N LEU A 25 -4.13 -1.61 26.25
CA LEU A 25 -5.47 -1.87 25.74
C LEU A 25 -5.48 -2.02 24.21
N GLU A 26 -4.70 -1.23 23.48
CA GLU A 26 -4.54 -1.37 22.03
C GLU A 26 -3.95 -2.73 21.65
N LYS A 27 -2.95 -3.21 22.40
CA LYS A 27 -2.39 -4.54 22.21
C LYS A 27 -3.43 -5.62 22.44
N LEU A 28 -4.14 -5.58 23.57
CA LEU A 28 -5.20 -6.54 23.89
C LEU A 28 -6.34 -6.54 22.85
N LEU A 29 -6.71 -5.37 22.34
CA LEU A 29 -7.71 -5.25 21.29
C LEU A 29 -7.27 -5.94 19.99
N ASN A 30 -6.00 -5.77 19.60
CA ASN A 30 -5.46 -6.43 18.43
C ASN A 30 -5.39 -7.96 18.63
N ASP A 31 -4.93 -8.42 19.78
CA ASP A 31 -4.90 -9.85 20.11
C ASP A 31 -6.31 -10.46 20.03
N LYS A 32 -7.31 -9.79 20.60
CA LYS A 32 -8.72 -10.21 20.51
C LYS A 32 -9.27 -10.22 19.08
N ARG A 33 -8.85 -9.27 18.24
CA ARG A 33 -9.23 -9.25 16.82
C ARG A 33 -8.62 -10.42 16.06
N GLU A 34 -7.36 -10.75 16.30
CA GLU A 34 -6.71 -11.91 15.67
C GLU A 34 -7.35 -13.23 16.13
N GLU A 35 -7.63 -13.38 17.43
CA GLU A 35 -8.39 -14.53 17.95
C GLU A 35 -9.77 -14.65 17.28
N GLY A 36 -10.49 -13.53 17.16
CA GLY A 36 -11.80 -13.48 16.53
C GLY A 36 -11.78 -13.86 15.04
N LYS A 37 -10.73 -13.48 14.31
CA LYS A 37 -10.55 -13.91 12.90
C LYS A 37 -10.44 -15.43 12.80
N GLY A 38 -9.66 -16.07 13.68
CA GLY A 38 -9.53 -17.53 13.70
C GLY A 38 -10.86 -18.24 13.93
N ALA A 39 -11.65 -17.76 14.90
CA ALA A 39 -12.97 -18.31 15.18
C ALA A 39 -13.92 -18.19 13.98
N ILE A 40 -13.91 -17.04 13.28
CA ILE A 40 -14.71 -16.83 12.06
C ILE A 40 -14.26 -17.76 10.94
N VAL A 41 -12.96 -17.95 10.75
CA VAL A 41 -12.42 -18.85 9.72
C VAL A 41 -12.88 -20.28 9.95
N GLU A 42 -12.82 -20.78 11.19
CA GLU A 42 -13.31 -22.13 11.51
C GLU A 42 -14.83 -22.25 11.32
N GLN A 43 -15.60 -21.24 11.70
CA GLN A 43 -17.05 -21.22 11.45
C GLN A 43 -17.37 -21.33 9.95
N ILE A 44 -16.69 -20.54 9.11
CA ILE A 44 -16.87 -20.60 7.65
C ILE A 44 -16.46 -21.97 7.11
N ARG A 45 -15.32 -22.51 7.57
CA ARG A 45 -14.84 -23.83 7.15
C ARG A 45 -15.87 -24.92 7.47
N ASN A 46 -16.43 -24.91 8.67
CA ASN A 46 -17.45 -25.89 9.06
C ASN A 46 -18.70 -25.79 8.19
N ILE A 47 -19.22 -24.58 7.95
CA ILE A 47 -20.38 -24.39 7.06
C ILE A 47 -20.13 -24.98 5.67
N ILE A 48 -18.93 -24.80 5.11
CA ILE A 48 -18.57 -25.35 3.81
C ILE A 48 -18.57 -26.89 3.86
N LEU A 49 -17.88 -27.47 4.85
CA LEU A 49 -17.77 -28.92 5.02
C LEU A 49 -19.14 -29.57 5.28
N ASP A 50 -19.99 -28.94 6.08
CA ASP A 50 -21.34 -29.41 6.41
C ASP A 50 -22.27 -29.46 5.17
N ASN A 51 -21.88 -28.79 4.08
CA ASN A 51 -22.60 -28.80 2.81
C ASN A 51 -21.88 -29.66 1.74
N ASP A 52 -20.95 -30.53 2.15
CA ASP A 52 -20.19 -31.45 1.29
C ASP A 52 -19.34 -30.74 0.20
N TYR A 53 -18.91 -29.51 0.47
CA TYR A 53 -18.02 -28.76 -0.43
C TYR A 53 -16.57 -28.71 0.08
N ASP A 54 -15.65 -28.55 -0.86
CA ASP A 54 -14.24 -28.32 -0.54
C ASP A 54 -14.00 -26.84 -0.12
N PRO A 55 -13.37 -26.59 1.06
CA PRO A 55 -13.08 -25.25 1.51
C PRO A 55 -12.18 -24.44 0.58
N GLU A 56 -11.21 -25.07 -0.10
CA GLU A 56 -10.31 -24.36 -1.00
C GLU A 56 -11.05 -23.91 -2.27
N GLU A 57 -11.90 -24.77 -2.83
CA GLU A 57 -12.77 -24.46 -3.96
C GLU A 57 -13.72 -23.30 -3.64
N ILE A 58 -14.48 -23.40 -2.55
CA ILE A 58 -15.46 -22.38 -2.17
C ILE A 58 -14.78 -21.06 -1.81
N MET A 59 -13.66 -21.08 -1.08
CA MET A 59 -12.95 -19.85 -0.73
C MET A 59 -12.40 -19.14 -1.97
N ASN A 60 -12.00 -19.87 -3.01
CA ASN A 60 -11.60 -19.27 -4.30
C ASN A 60 -12.77 -18.55 -5.00
N LEU A 61 -14.00 -19.07 -4.88
CA LEU A 61 -15.22 -18.43 -5.41
C LEU A 61 -15.64 -17.22 -4.57
N VAL A 62 -15.64 -17.35 -3.24
CA VAL A 62 -16.01 -16.29 -2.29
C VAL A 62 -15.09 -15.09 -2.38
N LEU A 63 -13.78 -15.33 -2.44
CA LEU A 63 -12.79 -14.25 -2.45
C LEU A 63 -12.83 -13.41 -3.73
N ARG A 64 -13.62 -13.81 -4.76
CA ARG A 64 -13.65 -13.22 -6.11
C ARG A 64 -12.28 -12.63 -6.44
N ARG A 65 -11.21 -13.40 -6.25
CA ARG A 65 -9.88 -12.92 -6.57
C ARG A 65 -9.95 -12.70 -8.06
N ARG A 66 -10.11 -11.42 -8.47
CA ARG A 66 -9.57 -10.96 -9.75
C ARG A 66 -8.20 -11.59 -9.75
N ARG A 67 -8.01 -12.63 -10.57
CA ARG A 67 -6.70 -13.24 -10.75
C ARG A 67 -5.80 -12.04 -11.01
N LYS A 68 -5.02 -11.62 -10.02
CA LYS A 68 -3.85 -10.80 -10.28
C LYS A 68 -3.04 -11.80 -11.07
N LEU A 69 -3.21 -11.76 -12.40
CA LEU A 69 -2.19 -12.20 -13.31
C LEU A 69 -0.97 -11.49 -12.78
N VAL A 70 -0.14 -12.20 -12.02
CA VAL A 70 1.25 -11.83 -11.81
C VAL A 70 1.85 -12.04 -13.19
N SER A 71 1.51 -11.11 -14.08
CA SER A 71 2.21 -10.87 -15.30
C SER A 71 3.55 -10.39 -14.81
N ASP A 72 4.53 -11.29 -14.81
CA ASP A 72 5.96 -11.02 -14.69
C ASP A 72 6.47 -10.17 -15.87
N ARG A 73 5.64 -9.24 -16.34
CA ARG A 73 6.05 -8.16 -17.22
C ARG A 73 6.69 -7.13 -16.32
N GLN A 74 7.97 -7.33 -16.04
CA GLN A 74 8.86 -6.26 -15.63
C GLN A 74 8.76 -5.17 -16.70
N TYR A 75 7.92 -4.16 -16.45
CA TYR A 75 7.80 -3.03 -17.34
C TYR A 75 9.08 -2.21 -17.24
N ARG A 76 9.63 -1.85 -18.40
CA ARG A 76 10.77 -0.92 -18.52
C ARG A 76 10.56 0.30 -17.62
N ARG A 77 11.47 0.51 -16.67
CA ARG A 77 11.42 1.65 -15.74
C ARG A 77 12.41 2.71 -16.21
N TYR A 78 11.89 3.84 -16.65
CA TYR A 78 12.68 5.01 -17.02
C TYR A 78 12.85 5.90 -15.80
N VAL A 79 14.09 6.28 -15.48
CA VAL A 79 14.44 7.16 -14.36
C VAL A 79 15.10 8.40 -14.90
N ASP A 80 14.72 9.55 -14.35
CA ASP A 80 15.39 10.82 -14.61
C ASP A 80 16.79 10.81 -13.98
N PRO A 81 17.88 10.93 -14.76
CA PRO A 81 19.23 10.89 -14.22
C PRO A 81 19.52 12.05 -13.26
N GLU A 82 18.82 13.17 -13.38
CA GLU A 82 19.00 14.34 -12.52
C GLU A 82 18.20 14.26 -11.23
N ASN A 83 17.15 13.43 -11.19
CA ASN A 83 16.31 13.26 -10.01
C ASN A 83 15.78 11.82 -9.90
N PRO A 84 16.43 10.95 -9.10
CA PRO A 84 16.03 9.54 -8.97
C PRO A 84 14.61 9.31 -8.43
N ASN A 85 13.97 10.32 -7.82
CA ASN A 85 12.57 10.24 -7.39
C ASN A 85 11.59 10.34 -8.57
N ASN A 86 12.03 10.89 -9.70
CA ASN A 86 11.27 10.97 -10.94
C ASN A 86 11.47 9.69 -11.76
N PHE A 87 10.47 8.82 -11.73
CA PHE A 87 10.48 7.61 -12.56
C PHE A 87 9.14 7.39 -13.27
N TYR A 88 9.20 6.73 -14.41
CA TYR A 88 8.06 6.38 -15.24
C TYR A 88 8.19 4.94 -15.72
N SER A 89 7.10 4.17 -15.67
CA SER A 89 7.08 2.78 -16.14
C SER A 89 6.03 2.55 -17.21
N ARG A 90 4.77 2.87 -16.92
CA ARG A 90 3.66 2.73 -17.87
C ARG A 90 2.53 3.72 -17.57
N GLY A 91 1.67 3.93 -18.56
CA GLY A 91 0.45 4.73 -18.41
C GLY A 91 0.61 6.16 -18.90
N VAL A 92 -0.20 7.07 -18.38
CA VAL A 92 -0.15 8.50 -18.75
C VAL A 92 1.19 9.09 -18.31
N LEU A 93 1.78 9.96 -19.14
CA LEU A 93 3.02 10.64 -18.78
C LEU A 93 2.84 11.52 -17.52
N PRO A 94 3.73 11.42 -16.53
CA PRO A 94 3.68 12.26 -15.34
C PRO A 94 4.04 13.72 -15.69
N GLY A 95 3.61 14.67 -14.86
CA GLY A 95 3.80 16.11 -15.09
C GLY A 95 5.26 16.49 -15.35
N TRP A 96 6.16 16.05 -14.47
CA TRP A 96 7.60 16.29 -14.58
C TRP A 96 8.19 15.84 -15.92
N MET A 97 7.70 14.72 -16.49
CA MET A 97 8.21 14.19 -17.74
C MET A 97 7.72 15.00 -18.92
N LYS A 98 6.47 15.48 -18.87
CA LYS A 98 5.92 16.39 -19.89
C LYS A 98 6.63 17.74 -19.88
N GLU A 99 6.91 18.27 -18.70
CA GLU A 99 7.65 19.53 -18.51
C GLU A 99 9.04 19.42 -19.13
N LYS A 100 9.82 18.38 -18.78
CA LYS A 100 11.15 18.15 -19.39
C LYS A 100 11.10 17.91 -20.90
N MET A 101 10.08 17.22 -21.39
CA MET A 101 9.90 17.05 -22.84
C MET A 101 9.74 18.40 -23.54
N VAL A 102 8.85 19.26 -23.03
CA VAL A 102 8.61 20.59 -23.61
C VAL A 102 9.86 21.47 -23.50
N GLU A 103 10.58 21.44 -22.38
CA GLU A 103 11.84 22.16 -22.19
C GLU A 103 12.92 21.75 -23.21
N GLN A 104 12.96 20.48 -23.58
CA GLN A 104 13.89 19.93 -24.57
C GLN A 104 13.35 19.99 -26.02
N GLY A 105 12.18 20.61 -26.23
CA GLY A 105 11.60 20.82 -27.57
C GLY A 105 10.81 19.62 -28.12
N TYR A 106 10.47 18.64 -27.30
CA TYR A 106 9.65 17.49 -27.66
C TYR A 106 8.15 17.74 -27.39
N ASP A 107 7.26 17.20 -28.23
CA ASP A 107 5.81 17.21 -28.00
C ASP A 107 5.36 15.97 -27.18
N PRO A 108 4.80 16.14 -25.96
CA PRO A 108 4.28 15.03 -25.16
C PRO A 108 3.09 14.29 -25.78
N SER A 109 2.42 14.87 -26.78
CA SER A 109 1.29 14.26 -27.49
C SER A 109 1.76 13.37 -28.64
N SER A 110 2.85 13.74 -29.32
CA SER A 110 3.51 12.94 -30.35
C SER A 110 4.05 11.64 -29.78
N LYS A 111 3.74 10.51 -30.43
CA LYS A 111 4.26 9.20 -30.01
C LYS A 111 5.76 9.09 -30.27
N GLU A 112 6.21 9.65 -31.39
CA GLU A 112 7.60 9.58 -31.82
C GLU A 112 8.50 10.33 -30.83
N ASP A 113 8.15 11.57 -30.51
CA ASP A 113 8.87 12.41 -29.54
C ASP A 113 8.95 11.77 -28.15
N ARG A 114 7.88 11.09 -27.73
CA ARG A 114 7.85 10.35 -26.46
C ARG A 114 8.84 9.21 -26.41
N GLU A 115 8.99 8.45 -27.49
CA GLU A 115 9.93 7.34 -27.54
C GLU A 115 11.36 7.85 -27.67
N THR A 116 11.58 8.90 -28.46
CA THR A 116 12.89 9.57 -28.59
C THR A 116 13.36 10.13 -27.25
N PHE A 117 12.53 10.90 -26.55
CA PHE A 117 12.86 11.44 -25.23
C PHE A 117 13.16 10.35 -24.19
N LYS A 118 12.39 9.25 -24.17
CA LYS A 118 12.67 8.12 -23.27
C LYS A 118 14.02 7.46 -23.54
N ALA A 119 14.45 7.43 -24.81
CA ALA A 119 15.70 6.80 -25.22
C ALA A 119 16.93 7.71 -25.02
N SER A 120 16.76 9.03 -25.17
CA SER A 120 17.87 10.00 -25.11
C SER A 120 18.03 10.65 -23.74
N SER A 121 16.93 10.90 -23.02
CA SER A 121 16.91 11.78 -21.84
C SER A 121 16.64 11.04 -20.53
N LEU A 122 16.29 9.75 -20.56
CA LEU A 122 16.02 8.93 -19.38
C LEU A 122 16.89 7.68 -19.34
N THR A 123 17.22 7.22 -18.14
CA THR A 123 17.96 5.97 -17.91
C THR A 123 16.98 4.83 -17.75
N LEU A 124 17.12 3.78 -18.57
CA LEU A 124 16.37 2.55 -18.39
C LEU A 124 16.98 1.71 -17.27
N VAL A 125 16.20 1.47 -16.22
CA VAL A 125 16.51 0.52 -15.15
C VAL A 125 15.79 -0.78 -15.45
N GLU A 126 16.55 -1.84 -15.74
CA GLU A 126 16.02 -3.20 -15.78
C GLU A 126 15.71 -3.64 -14.34
N GLY A 127 14.51 -4.18 -14.13
CA GLY A 127 14.03 -4.62 -12.81
C GLY A 127 14.09 -6.12 -12.64
#